data_AF-A0A929HCD6-F1
#
_entry.id   AF-A0A929HCD6-F1
#
_cell.length_a   1.000
_cell.length_b   1.000
_cell.length_c   1.000
_cell.angle_alpha   90.00
_cell.angle_beta   90.00
_cell.angle_gamma   90.00
#
_symmetry.space_group_name_H-M   'P 1'
#
loop_
_entity.id
_entity.type
_entity.pdbx_description
1 polymer ?
#
loop_
_entity_poly.entity_id
_entity_poly.type
_entity_poly.pdbx_seq_one_letter_code
_entity_poly.pdbx_strand_id
1 'polypeptide(L)'
;VQYANLSYKMGVKRLYTIYSFGKPMGSLSRWMFGGGLGTEFDLSEKMVFNIEGTVHQELWIGNAASPYFLSIDRLNLYNSLKFLFGWNMDEKVAINIGPTFNVSVANSNPDMGQMAWNEIPPYSFYQHTNNNYEQTNVQMWVGLQASIHF
;
A
#
# COMPACT_ATOMS: atom_id res chain seq x y z
N VAL A 1 1.92 -6.02 5.15
CA VAL A 1 3.30 -5.49 5.29
C VAL A 1 4.00 -5.61 3.94
N GLN A 2 4.61 -4.55 3.43
CA GLN A 2 5.32 -4.55 2.14
C GLN A 2 6.82 -4.70 2.36
N TYR A 3 7.50 -5.50 1.54
CA TYR A 3 8.96 -5.75 1.67
C TYR A 3 9.77 -4.67 0.93
N ALA A 4 9.29 -4.27 -0.26
CA ALA A 4 9.86 -3.20 -1.04
C ALA A 4 8.77 -2.61 -1.93
N ASN A 5 8.72 -1.28 -1.99
CA ASN A 5 7.82 -0.52 -2.84
C ASN A 5 8.63 0.53 -3.58
N LEU A 6 8.51 0.54 -4.90
CA LEU A 6 9.05 1.59 -5.73
C LEU A 6 7.90 2.54 -6.07
N SER A 7 8.07 3.81 -5.75
CA SER A 7 7.09 4.85 -6.02
C SER A 7 7.72 5.95 -6.86
N TYR A 8 7.07 6.31 -7.95
CA TYR A 8 7.41 7.46 -8.78
C TYR A 8 6.42 8.59 -8.51
N LYS A 9 6.93 9.74 -8.07
CA LYS A 9 6.13 10.93 -7.78
C LYS A 9 6.27 11.92 -8.94
N MET A 10 5.15 12.39 -9.47
CA MET A 10 5.11 13.31 -10.60
C MET A 10 4.14 14.46 -10.31
N GLY A 11 4.53 15.70 -10.60
CA GLY A 11 3.69 16.88 -10.40
C GLY A 11 4.39 17.98 -9.62
N VAL A 12 3.64 18.73 -8.82
CA VAL A 12 4.14 19.87 -8.04
C VAL A 12 4.05 19.56 -6.54
N LYS A 13 4.86 20.23 -5.72
CA LYS A 13 4.87 20.03 -4.25
C LYS A 13 3.46 20.07 -3.62
N ARG A 14 2.61 21.02 -4.04
CA ARG A 14 1.23 21.17 -3.52
C ARG A 14 0.29 20.03 -3.90
N LEU A 15 0.52 19.36 -5.03
CA LEU A 15 -0.26 18.23 -5.48
C LEU A 15 0.57 17.42 -6.47
N TYR A 16 1.04 16.27 -6.01
CA TYR A 16 1.76 15.31 -6.84
C TYR A 16 0.98 14.01 -6.92
N THR A 17 1.08 13.38 -8.07
CA THR A 17 0.58 12.03 -8.31
C THR A 17 1.68 11.03 -7.98
N ILE A 18 1.28 9.90 -7.40
CA ILE A 18 2.15 8.82 -6.98
C ILE A 18 1.78 7.61 -7.82
N TYR A 19 2.73 7.04 -8.53
CA TYR A 19 2.59 5.73 -9.17
C TYR A 19 3.46 4.76 -8.40
N SER A 20 2.88 3.67 -7.90
CA SER A 20 3.57 2.72 -7.05
C SER A 20 3.51 1.32 -7.61
N PHE A 21 4.62 0.63 -7.53
CA PHE A 21 4.73 -0.78 -7.87
C PHE A 21 5.61 -1.46 -6.82
N GLY A 22 5.11 -2.54 -6.24
CA GLY A 22 5.75 -3.14 -5.08
C GLY A 22 5.44 -4.62 -4.93
N LYS A 23 6.25 -5.26 -4.08
CA LYS A 23 6.07 -6.65 -3.72
C LYS A 23 5.55 -6.77 -2.28
N PRO A 24 4.30 -7.23 -2.09
CA PRO A 24 3.81 -7.53 -0.74
C PRO A 24 4.50 -8.76 -0.15
N MET A 25 4.47 -8.89 1.17
CA MET A 25 4.83 -10.16 1.83
C MET A 25 3.90 -11.30 1.38
N GLY A 26 4.46 -12.49 1.22
CA GLY A 26 3.74 -13.70 0.81
C GLY A 26 4.33 -14.33 -0.46
N SER A 27 3.45 -14.86 -1.32
CA SER A 27 3.83 -15.63 -2.50
C SER A 27 4.74 -14.86 -3.47
N LEU A 28 5.69 -15.57 -4.08
CA LEU A 28 6.54 -15.04 -5.17
C LEU A 28 5.73 -14.54 -6.37
N SER A 29 4.55 -15.10 -6.62
CA SER A 29 3.66 -14.68 -7.71
C SER A 29 2.85 -13.41 -7.38
N ARG A 30 2.89 -12.90 -6.14
CA ARG A 30 2.11 -11.73 -5.71
C ARG A 30 2.85 -10.42 -5.95
N TRP A 31 2.14 -9.46 -6.50
CA TRP A 31 2.59 -8.10 -6.82
C TRP A 31 1.49 -7.09 -6.48
N MET A 32 1.87 -5.82 -6.31
CA MET A 32 0.96 -4.72 -6.07
C MET A 32 1.31 -3.59 -7.03
N PHE A 33 0.31 -3.05 -7.71
CA PHE A 33 0.45 -1.83 -8.48
C PHE A 33 -0.61 -0.85 -8.01
N GLY A 34 -0.30 0.44 -8.02
CA GLY A 34 -1.16 1.43 -7.42
C GLY A 34 -0.91 2.83 -7.92
N GLY A 35 -1.86 3.68 -7.55
CA GLY A 35 -1.84 5.11 -7.81
C GLY A 35 -2.21 5.85 -6.55
N GLY A 36 -1.79 7.10 -6.45
CA GLY A 36 -2.09 7.95 -5.32
C GLY A 36 -1.91 9.42 -5.61
N LEU A 37 -2.28 10.23 -4.64
CA LEU A 37 -2.07 11.66 -4.63
C LEU A 37 -1.43 12.04 -3.30
N GLY A 38 -0.54 13.01 -3.33
CA GLY A 38 0.06 13.57 -2.14
C GLY A 38 0.28 15.06 -2.24
N THR A 39 0.53 15.65 -1.08
CA THR A 39 0.88 17.06 -0.93
C THR A 39 2.05 17.17 0.04
N GLU A 40 2.96 18.10 -0.26
CA GLU A 40 4.13 18.44 0.53
C GLU A 40 3.98 19.86 1.09
N PHE A 41 4.30 20.00 2.37
CA PHE A 41 4.37 21.26 3.08
C PHE A 41 5.80 21.46 3.59
N ASP A 42 6.44 22.57 3.21
CA ASP A 42 7.73 22.95 3.77
C ASP A 42 7.50 23.50 5.19
N LEU A 43 7.94 22.77 6.23
CA LEU A 43 7.85 23.22 7.63
C LEU A 43 9.02 24.15 7.98
N SER A 44 10.20 23.88 7.43
CA SER A 44 11.42 24.67 7.58
C SER A 44 12.33 24.41 6.37
N GLU A 45 13.47 25.10 6.27
CA GLU A 45 14.43 24.92 5.17
C GLU A 45 14.95 23.48 5.04
N LYS A 46 15.01 22.74 6.15
CA LYS A 46 15.51 21.36 6.20
C LYS A 46 14.42 20.32 6.50
N MET A 47 13.18 20.75 6.76
CA MET A 47 12.10 19.87 7.19
C MET A 47 10.88 20.02 6.30
N VAL A 48 10.40 18.89 5.80
CA VAL A 48 9.20 18.81 4.97
C VAL A 48 8.18 17.87 5.62
N PHE A 49 6.91 18.12 5.36
CA PHE A 49 5.82 17.28 5.81
C PHE A 49 4.98 16.85 4.62
N ASN A 50 4.81 15.55 4.47
CA ASN A 50 4.18 14.92 3.32
C ASN A 50 2.93 14.17 3.77
N ILE A 51 1.81 14.46 3.12
CA ILE A 51 0.56 13.71 3.29
C ILE A 51 0.29 12.99 1.97
N GLU A 52 0.20 11.66 2.00
CA GLU A 52 0.02 10.84 0.80
C GLU A 52 -1.14 9.87 0.98
N GLY A 53 -2.09 9.88 0.07
CA GLY A 53 -3.13 8.87 -0.08
C GLY A 53 -2.82 7.98 -1.27
N THR A 54 -2.72 6.68 -1.06
CA THR A 54 -2.40 5.69 -2.11
C THR A 54 -3.40 4.55 -2.10
N VAL A 55 -3.72 4.06 -3.29
CA VAL A 55 -4.57 2.89 -3.52
C VAL A 55 -3.78 1.91 -4.37
N HIS A 56 -3.62 0.70 -3.87
CA HIS A 56 -2.95 -0.39 -4.58
C HIS A 56 -3.94 -1.51 -4.84
N GLN A 57 -3.84 -2.09 -6.01
CA GLN A 57 -4.52 -3.31 -6.38
C GLN A 57 -3.51 -4.45 -6.43
N GLU A 58 -3.92 -5.61 -5.92
CA GLU A 58 -3.10 -6.81 -5.98
C GLU A 58 -3.20 -7.49 -7.34
N LEU A 59 -2.05 -7.95 -7.82
CA LEU A 59 -1.87 -8.67 -9.08
C LEU A 59 -1.11 -9.96 -8.80
N TRP A 60 -1.54 -11.04 -9.44
CA TRP A 60 -0.84 -12.31 -9.45
C TRP A 60 -0.25 -12.58 -10.83
N ILE A 61 1.05 -12.86 -10.86
CA ILE A 61 1.79 -13.21 -12.09
C ILE A 61 2.26 -14.66 -11.96
N GLY A 62 1.82 -15.52 -12.87
CA GLY A 62 2.21 -16.93 -12.89
C GLY A 62 1.74 -17.73 -11.67
N ASN A 63 0.50 -17.51 -11.22
CA ASN A 63 -0.09 -18.29 -10.14
C ASN A 63 -0.66 -19.61 -10.66
N ALA A 64 -0.23 -20.74 -10.09
CA ALA A 64 -0.71 -22.08 -10.46
C ALA A 64 -2.22 -22.30 -10.24
N ALA A 65 -2.87 -21.47 -9.42
CA ALA A 65 -4.32 -21.52 -9.17
C ALA A 65 -5.16 -20.77 -10.22
N SER A 66 -4.54 -20.00 -11.14
CA SER A 66 -5.25 -19.28 -12.20
C SER A 66 -4.81 -19.80 -13.58
N PRO A 67 -5.75 -20.03 -14.52
CA PRO A 67 -5.40 -20.44 -15.88
C PRO A 67 -4.74 -19.32 -16.70
N TYR A 68 -4.69 -18.09 -16.17
CA TYR A 68 -4.15 -16.92 -16.86
C TYR A 68 -2.78 -16.53 -16.30
N PHE A 69 -1.87 -16.10 -17.19
CA PHE A 69 -0.54 -15.60 -16.81
C PHE A 69 -0.61 -14.38 -15.88
N LEU A 70 -1.62 -13.52 -16.10
CA LEU A 70 -1.97 -12.39 -15.24
C LEU A 70 -3.36 -12.62 -14.67
N SER A 71 -3.46 -12.64 -13.34
CA SER A 71 -4.72 -12.79 -12.63
C SER A 71 -4.89 -11.66 -11.63
N ILE A 72 -6.03 -10.99 -11.69
CA ILE A 72 -6.40 -9.93 -10.76
C ILE A 72 -7.59 -10.43 -9.97
N ASP A 73 -7.46 -10.47 -8.64
CA ASP A 73 -8.59 -10.80 -7.77
C ASP A 73 -9.61 -9.65 -7.82
N ARG A 74 -10.90 -10.01 -7.92
CA ARG A 74 -11.98 -9.03 -8.18
C ARG A 74 -12.08 -7.92 -7.15
N LEU A 75 -11.78 -8.19 -5.87
CA LEU A 75 -11.83 -7.19 -4.81
C LEU A 75 -10.69 -7.42 -3.82
N ASN A 76 -9.52 -6.88 -4.14
CA ASN A 76 -8.36 -6.89 -3.26
C ASN A 76 -7.64 -5.53 -3.37
N LEU A 77 -8.10 -4.60 -2.54
CA LEU A 77 -7.71 -3.20 -2.54
C LEU A 77 -6.97 -2.88 -1.25
N TYR A 78 -5.79 -2.30 -1.40
CA TYR A 78 -4.94 -1.85 -0.32
C TYR A 78 -4.79 -0.33 -0.36
N ASN A 79 -5.49 0.33 0.55
CA ASN A 79 -5.50 1.78 0.69
C ASN A 79 -4.58 2.17 1.84
N SER A 80 -3.71 3.14 1.61
CA SER A 80 -2.80 3.65 2.63
C SER A 80 -2.80 5.16 2.63
N LEU A 81 -3.03 5.72 3.81
CA LEU A 81 -2.81 7.12 4.12
C LEU A 81 -1.51 7.26 4.91
N LYS A 82 -0.59 8.09 4.45
CA LYS A 82 0.76 8.21 4.99
C LYS A 82 0.98 9.65 5.43
N PHE A 83 1.50 9.81 6.63
CA PHE A 83 1.95 11.09 7.16
C PHE A 83 3.45 10.98 7.37
N LEU A 84 4.23 11.66 6.56
CA LEU A 84 5.68 11.49 6.49
C LEU A 84 6.35 12.80 6.87
N PHE A 85 7.27 12.74 7.83
CA PHE A 85 8.18 13.82 8.17
C PHE A 85 9.49 13.58 7.45
N GLY A 86 9.84 14.52 6.57
CA GLY A 86 11.06 14.49 5.77
C GLY A 86 12.14 15.40 6.33
N TRP A 87 13.37 14.90 6.36
CA TRP A 87 14.57 15.71 6.58
C TRP A 87 15.42 15.70 5.31
N ASN A 88 15.66 16.91 4.79
CA ASN A 88 16.58 17.12 3.68
C ASN A 88 18.01 17.09 4.24
N MET A 89 18.73 16.00 3.98
CA MET A 89 20.13 15.86 4.43
C MET A 89 21.09 16.60 3.48
N ASP A 90 20.76 16.61 2.19
CA ASP A 90 21.49 17.29 1.12
C ASP A 90 20.50 17.75 0.04
N GLU A 91 20.96 18.47 -0.99
CA GLU A 91 20.12 18.96 -2.10
C GLU A 91 19.46 17.83 -2.91
N LYS A 92 19.98 16.61 -2.80
CA LYS A 92 19.58 15.43 -3.60
C LYS A 92 19.07 14.26 -2.78
N VAL A 93 19.08 14.32 -1.45
CA VAL A 93 18.67 13.18 -0.63
C VAL A 93 17.81 13.66 0.54
N ALA A 94 16.59 13.15 0.60
CA ALA A 94 15.67 13.38 1.70
C ALA A 94 15.20 12.06 2.31
N ILE A 95 15.24 11.98 3.63
CA ILE A 95 14.73 10.82 4.37
C ILE A 95 13.38 11.18 4.95
N ASN A 96 12.37 10.38 4.63
CA ASN A 96 11.00 10.55 5.07
C ASN A 96 10.60 9.41 6.01
N ILE A 97 10.14 9.72 7.21
CA ILE A 97 9.63 8.74 8.17
C ILE A 97 8.31 9.20 8.76
N GLY A 98 7.39 8.27 8.96
CA GLY A 98 6.20 8.57 9.75
C GLY A 98 5.14 7.47 9.75
N PRO A 99 4.06 7.70 10.51
CA PRO A 99 2.98 6.73 10.64
C PRO A 99 2.21 6.59 9.34
N THR A 100 1.70 5.39 9.12
CA THR A 100 0.82 5.04 8.01
C THR A 100 -0.44 4.40 8.56
N PHE A 101 -1.58 4.83 8.04
CA PHE A 101 -2.86 4.20 8.28
C PHE A 101 -3.21 3.38 7.05
N ASN A 102 -3.41 2.09 7.25
CA ASN A 102 -3.57 1.11 6.19
C ASN A 102 -4.93 0.44 6.31
N VAL A 103 -5.65 0.34 5.19
CA VAL A 103 -6.95 -0.30 5.07
C VAL A 103 -6.89 -1.28 3.91
N SER A 104 -6.98 -2.57 4.23
CA SER A 104 -7.12 -3.63 3.25
C SER A 104 -8.57 -4.06 3.16
N VAL A 105 -9.07 -4.17 1.94
CA VAL A 105 -10.39 -4.73 1.64
C VAL A 105 -10.16 -5.91 0.70
N ALA A 106 -10.41 -7.11 1.19
CA ALA A 106 -10.24 -8.33 0.42
C ALA A 106 -11.51 -9.18 0.48
N ASN A 107 -11.97 -9.69 -0.66
CA ASN A 107 -13.08 -10.64 -0.72
C ASN A 107 -12.56 -12.06 -0.55
N SER A 108 -13.16 -12.81 0.38
CA SER A 108 -12.92 -14.24 0.51
C SER A 108 -13.66 -14.99 -0.54
N ASN A 109 -12.91 -15.51 -1.52
CA ASN A 109 -13.48 -16.46 -2.45
C ASN A 109 -13.81 -17.76 -1.70
N PRO A 110 -15.11 -18.11 -1.53
CA PRO A 110 -15.50 -19.34 -0.84
C PRO A 110 -15.02 -20.60 -1.57
N ASP A 111 -14.77 -20.54 -2.88
CA ASP A 111 -14.29 -21.68 -3.69
C ASP A 111 -12.79 -21.97 -3.50
N MET A 112 -12.03 -21.04 -2.92
CA MET A 112 -10.57 -21.15 -2.75
C MET A 112 -10.14 -21.36 -1.29
N GLY A 113 -11.09 -21.46 -0.35
CA GLY A 113 -10.80 -21.57 1.07
C GLY A 113 -10.14 -20.31 1.65
N GLN A 114 -9.97 -20.26 2.98
CA GLN A 114 -9.24 -19.17 3.63
C GLN A 114 -7.75 -19.21 3.24
N MET A 115 -7.39 -18.59 2.12
CA MET A 115 -5.99 -18.47 1.71
C MET A 115 -5.32 -17.28 2.42
N ALA A 116 -3.98 -17.29 2.43
CA ALA A 116 -3.09 -16.37 3.13
C ALA A 116 -3.19 -14.86 2.75
N TRP A 117 -4.17 -14.48 1.94
CA TRP A 117 -4.54 -13.08 1.70
C TRP A 117 -5.29 -12.46 2.90
N ASN A 118 -5.73 -13.29 3.85
CA ASN A 118 -6.44 -12.88 5.09
C ASN A 118 -5.54 -12.25 6.15
N GLU A 119 -4.21 -12.30 6.02
CA GLU A 119 -3.28 -11.88 7.07
C GLU A 119 -2.23 -10.94 6.48
N ILE A 120 -2.69 -9.83 5.90
CA ILE A 120 -1.78 -8.77 5.40
C ILE A 120 -1.12 -7.98 6.55
N PRO A 121 -1.82 -7.70 7.67
CA PRO A 121 -1.20 -7.09 8.82
C PRO A 121 -0.79 -8.11 9.89
N PRO A 122 0.38 -7.94 10.54
CA PRO A 122 0.74 -8.70 11.75
C PRO A 122 -0.19 -8.34 12.93
N TYR A 123 -0.94 -7.23 12.84
CA TYR A 123 -1.88 -6.78 13.85
C TYR A 123 -2.93 -5.85 13.22
N SER A 124 -4.22 -6.07 13.46
CA SER A 124 -5.30 -5.18 13.03
C SER A 124 -6.11 -4.70 14.24
N PHE A 125 -6.39 -3.39 14.33
CA PHE A 125 -7.23 -2.83 15.40
C PHE A 125 -8.72 -2.99 15.09
N TYR A 126 -9.05 -3.17 13.81
CA TYR A 126 -10.41 -3.37 13.32
C TYR A 126 -10.40 -4.48 12.29
N GLN A 127 -11.10 -5.56 12.61
CA GLN A 127 -11.34 -6.70 11.74
C GLN A 127 -12.84 -6.94 11.73
N HIS A 128 -13.48 -6.67 10.59
CA HIS A 128 -14.89 -6.97 10.41
C HIS A 128 -15.06 -7.85 9.18
N THR A 129 -15.46 -9.10 9.41
CA THR A 129 -15.86 -10.04 8.37
C THR A 129 -17.37 -9.97 8.26
N ASN A 130 -17.90 -9.39 7.18
CA ASN A 130 -19.35 -9.33 7.00
C ASN A 130 -19.87 -10.70 6.53
N ASN A 131 -20.81 -11.27 7.27
CA ASN A 131 -21.27 -12.66 7.15
C ASN A 131 -22.42 -12.82 6.14
N ASN A 132 -22.38 -12.07 5.03
CA ASN A 132 -23.25 -12.28 3.88
C ASN A 132 -22.48 -12.96 2.75
N TYR A 133 -23.21 -13.55 1.79
CA TYR A 133 -22.80 -14.45 0.69
C TYR A 133 -21.50 -14.11 -0.09
N GLU A 134 -20.87 -12.97 0.14
CA GLU A 134 -19.63 -12.48 -0.50
C GLU A 134 -18.47 -12.18 0.47
N GLN A 135 -18.49 -12.74 1.69
CA GLN A 135 -17.39 -12.79 2.69
C GLN A 135 -16.29 -11.73 2.53
N THR A 136 -16.65 -10.46 2.63
CA THR A 136 -15.70 -9.35 2.49
C THR A 136 -15.01 -9.10 3.83
N ASN A 137 -13.68 -9.14 3.82
CA ASN A 137 -12.81 -8.92 4.97
C ASN A 137 -12.18 -7.54 4.86
N VAL A 138 -12.48 -6.69 5.85
CA VAL A 138 -11.87 -5.36 5.99
C VAL A 138 -10.94 -5.35 7.18
N GLN A 139 -9.68 -5.01 6.94
CA GLN A 139 -8.64 -4.97 7.96
C GLN A 139 -8.00 -3.60 7.99
N MET A 140 -7.92 -3.01 9.18
CA MET A 140 -7.28 -1.71 9.38
C MET A 140 -6.14 -1.83 10.38
N TRP A 141 -5.01 -1.21 10.06
CA TRP A 141 -3.86 -1.17 10.95
C TRP A 141 -3.04 0.11 10.79
N VAL A 142 -2.34 0.45 11.87
CA VAL A 142 -1.32 1.49 11.85
C VAL A 142 0.04 0.83 11.64
N GLY A 143 0.83 1.37 10.73
CA GLY A 143 2.21 0.97 10.49
C GLY A 143 3.15 2.15 10.56
N LEU A 144 4.44 1.88 10.46
CA LEU A 144 5.47 2.90 10.28
C LEU A 144 6.10 2.71 8.90
N GLN A 145 6.33 3.81 8.19
CA GLN A 145 7.04 3.79 6.91
C GLN A 145 8.26 4.71 6.98
N ALA A 146 9.39 4.20 6.50
CA ALA A 146 10.57 4.99 6.17
C ALA A 146 10.82 4.90 4.66
N SER A 147 11.20 6.01 4.03
CA SER A 147 11.49 6.08 2.60
C SER A 147 12.62 7.07 2.35
N ILE A 148 13.43 6.77 1.34
CA ILE A 148 14.50 7.64 0.88
C ILE A 148 14.06 8.19 -0.48
N HIS A 149 14.13 9.51 -0.62
CA HIS A 149 13.88 10.23 -1.87
C HIS A 149 15.22 10.72 -2.42
N PHE A 150 15.40 10.58 -3.73
CA PHE A 150 16.57 11.02 -4.49
C PHE A 150 16.17 12.04 -5.56
#